data_AF-A0A2S9YJC8-F1
#
_entry.id   AF-A0A2S9YJC8-F1
#
_cell.length_a   1.000
_cell.length_b   1.000
_cell.length_c   1.000
_cell.angle_alpha   90.00
_cell.angle_beta   90.00
_cell.angle_gamma   90.00
#
_symmetry.space_group_name_H-M   'P 1'
#
loop_
_entity.id
_entity.type
_entity.pdbx_description
1 polymer ?
#
loop_
_entity_poly.entity_id
_entity_poly.type
_entity_poly.pdbx_seq_one_letter_code
_entity_poly.pdbx_strand_id
1 'polypeptide(L)'
;MVSRTLPTSLILSLALVGTACNDDATADATTTFTSASTTAGTGDTGDTGDETADSNSTGDGDGDPGDGDGDPGDGDGDPGDGDGDGDGDGDGDGECLDLDQDGYGNNCPMGTDCDDSDFNNHTVDGCANCADADGDGYWVGCDVFDEGKPGPDCDDADFNVFTPNGCANCSDDDNDNVWVGCDQYSPEKPGPDCDDANANVGLNDTQEICNGLAENCAGEVDNAPPGEMCPPMGVVAPNVSPMGGWCCEPPEPGVDGCKICGCVEQYFDLDQVVNNGCECQGTSRTSSLAACSNAPQGYLGAIGEGNQLQNAVVGTIPQLDNLIGNGREDWYSVDFNENDAAGIRPNTGSIRVSFAVNQGNDYRFEVFRSCQGVAFAGSLALQYGNGAPPTREWWFFDNHAAPAPQNNIAWPNKVYIRVFRVQNDNTCNNYQLAIQRVDN
;
A
#
# COMPACT_ATOMS: atom_id res chain seq x y z
N MET A 1 -17.22 -13.00 -58.89
CA MET A 1 -17.85 -11.72 -59.30
C MET A 1 -19.26 -11.68 -58.74
N VAL A 2 -19.45 -11.11 -57.56
CA VAL A 2 -20.80 -10.79 -57.05
C VAL A 2 -20.72 -9.37 -56.53
N SER A 3 -21.29 -8.47 -57.33
CA SER A 3 -21.46 -7.05 -57.05
C SER A 3 -22.70 -6.88 -56.18
N ARG A 4 -22.59 -6.15 -55.06
CA ARG A 4 -23.73 -5.59 -54.35
C ARG A 4 -23.44 -4.13 -54.00
N THR A 5 -24.32 -3.28 -54.52
CA THR A 5 -24.37 -1.83 -54.46
C THR A 5 -25.31 -1.32 -53.37
N LEU A 6 -24.82 -0.35 -52.57
CA LEU A 6 -25.48 0.87 -52.01
C LEU A 6 -26.71 0.71 -51.07
N PRO A 7 -27.10 1.70 -50.22
CA PRO A 7 -26.82 3.17 -50.23
C PRO A 7 -26.27 3.76 -48.90
N THR A 8 -25.55 4.88 -48.85
CA THR A 8 -25.87 6.32 -49.02
C THR A 8 -26.75 6.94 -47.91
N SER A 9 -26.21 8.01 -47.31
CA SER A 9 -26.85 9.14 -46.59
C SER A 9 -27.24 8.99 -45.12
N LEU A 10 -26.52 9.70 -44.24
CA LEU A 10 -27.10 10.84 -43.52
C LEU A 10 -26.00 11.81 -43.03
N ILE A 11 -26.03 13.02 -43.57
CA ILE A 11 -25.25 14.18 -43.12
C ILE A 11 -26.11 14.89 -42.08
N LEU A 12 -25.61 15.06 -40.85
CA LEU A 12 -26.22 15.95 -39.86
C LEU A 12 -25.22 17.06 -39.51
N SER A 13 -25.38 18.18 -40.19
CA SER A 13 -24.70 19.44 -39.90
C SER A 13 -25.40 20.11 -38.72
N LEU A 14 -24.72 20.25 -37.58
CA LEU A 14 -25.18 21.10 -36.48
C LEU A 14 -24.24 22.30 -36.36
N ALA A 15 -24.71 23.43 -36.88
CA ALA A 15 -24.10 24.75 -36.69
C ALA A 15 -24.64 25.34 -35.39
N LEU A 16 -23.76 25.71 -34.47
CA LEU A 16 -24.09 26.60 -33.35
C LEU A 16 -23.22 27.87 -33.46
N VAL A 17 -23.90 29.00 -33.53
CA VAL A 17 -23.39 30.37 -33.65
C VAL A 17 -23.75 31.12 -32.36
N GLY A 18 -22.84 31.98 -31.90
CA GLY A 18 -23.08 33.06 -30.93
C GLY A 18 -22.64 32.69 -29.51
N THR A 19 -22.00 33.54 -28.72
CA THR A 19 -21.93 35.02 -28.71
C THR A 19 -20.71 35.46 -27.90
N ALA A 20 -20.12 36.58 -28.32
CA ALA A 20 -19.11 37.34 -27.60
C ALA A 20 -19.66 37.95 -26.30
N CYS A 21 -18.82 38.03 -25.27
CA CYS A 21 -18.75 39.19 -24.38
C CYS A 21 -17.29 39.54 -24.15
N ASN A 22 -16.98 40.76 -24.57
CA ASN A 22 -15.83 41.58 -24.26
C ASN A 22 -15.97 42.06 -22.80
N ASP A 23 -14.89 42.19 -22.04
CA ASP A 23 -14.75 43.27 -21.06
C ASP A 23 -13.29 43.53 -20.71
N ASP A 24 -12.94 44.81 -20.88
CA ASP A 24 -11.68 45.47 -20.52
C ASP A 24 -11.48 45.49 -19.00
N ALA A 25 -10.27 45.18 -18.56
CA ALA A 25 -9.71 45.80 -17.35
C ALA A 25 -8.17 45.82 -17.42
N THR A 26 -7.66 46.97 -17.85
CA THR A 26 -6.32 47.44 -17.56
C THR A 26 -6.08 47.52 -16.04
N ALA A 27 -5.05 46.84 -15.54
CA ALA A 27 -4.42 47.18 -14.27
C ALA A 27 -2.91 47.16 -14.43
N ASP A 28 -2.36 48.36 -14.46
CA ASP A 28 -0.96 48.71 -14.26
C ASP A 28 -0.56 48.35 -12.82
N ALA A 29 0.45 47.50 -12.67
CA ALA A 29 1.16 47.33 -11.41
C ALA A 29 2.65 47.13 -11.71
N THR A 30 3.34 48.26 -11.78
CA THR A 30 4.79 48.36 -11.61
C THR A 30 5.17 47.78 -10.24
N THR A 31 5.81 46.61 -10.20
CA THR A 31 6.49 46.11 -8.98
C THR A 31 7.94 45.76 -9.27
N THR A 32 8.79 46.68 -8.86
CA THR A 32 10.23 46.53 -8.65
C THR A 32 10.48 45.41 -7.62
N PHE A 33 11.14 44.32 -8.02
CA PHE A 33 11.60 43.30 -7.08
C PHE A 33 13.06 43.56 -6.67
N THR A 34 13.20 44.05 -5.44
CA THR A 34 14.45 44.02 -4.67
C THR A 34 14.63 42.65 -4.04
N SER A 35 15.82 42.08 -4.24
CA SER A 35 16.32 40.85 -3.65
C SER A 35 16.34 40.92 -2.12
N ALA A 36 15.75 39.93 -1.45
CA ALA A 36 16.07 39.61 -0.06
C ALA A 36 15.91 38.12 0.19
N SER A 37 17.04 37.52 0.59
CA SER A 37 17.18 36.18 1.13
C SER A 37 16.63 36.14 2.55
N THR A 38 15.77 35.19 2.89
CA THR A 38 15.59 34.72 4.27
C THR A 38 15.18 33.26 4.35
N THR A 39 15.74 32.64 5.39
CA THR A 39 15.79 31.26 5.83
C THR A 39 14.46 30.72 6.39
N ALA A 40 14.33 29.40 6.32
CA ALA A 40 13.43 28.44 6.98
C ALA A 40 12.39 28.93 8.02
N GLY A 41 11.17 28.39 7.89
CA GLY A 41 10.16 28.31 8.94
C GLY A 41 9.10 27.25 8.58
N THR A 42 9.02 26.19 9.37
CA THR A 42 8.01 25.13 9.34
C THR A 42 6.69 25.67 9.92
N GLY A 43 5.59 25.54 9.18
CA GLY A 43 4.26 25.96 9.59
C GLY A 43 3.22 24.92 9.17
N ASP A 44 2.84 24.11 10.15
CA ASP A 44 1.72 23.17 10.15
C ASP A 44 0.43 23.94 10.42
N THR A 45 -0.52 23.93 9.49
CA THR A 45 -1.94 24.25 9.74
C THR A 45 -2.83 23.67 8.64
N GLY A 46 -3.71 22.75 9.05
CA GLY A 46 -5.13 22.79 8.72
C GLY A 46 -5.54 22.09 7.43
N ASP A 47 -6.18 20.93 7.57
CA ASP A 47 -7.22 20.54 6.63
C ASP A 47 -8.52 20.26 7.37
N THR A 48 -9.58 20.81 6.83
CA THR A 48 -10.95 20.86 7.33
C THR A 48 -11.85 20.26 6.27
N GLY A 49 -12.53 19.17 6.62
CA GLY A 49 -13.92 18.95 6.20
C GLY A 49 -14.17 17.91 5.11
N ASP A 50 -14.90 16.87 5.56
CA ASP A 50 -16.31 16.63 5.19
C ASP A 50 -16.61 15.38 4.34
N GLU A 51 -16.87 14.29 5.07
CA GLU A 51 -18.00 13.34 5.01
C GLU A 51 -18.71 13.02 3.68
N THR A 52 -18.93 11.72 3.44
CA THR A 52 -20.25 11.18 3.02
C THR A 52 -20.32 9.64 3.15
N ALA A 53 -21.13 9.17 4.13
CA ALA A 53 -22.14 8.07 4.10
C ALA A 53 -21.74 6.65 3.59
N ASP A 54 -22.17 5.50 4.13
CA ASP A 54 -23.34 5.19 4.97
C ASP A 54 -23.29 3.73 5.52
N SER A 55 -23.94 3.55 6.68
CA SER A 55 -24.80 2.43 7.10
C SER A 55 -24.30 1.10 7.73
N ASN A 56 -24.97 0.82 8.87
CA ASN A 56 -25.25 -0.41 9.64
C ASN A 56 -24.29 -0.88 10.74
N SER A 57 -24.70 -1.33 11.94
CA SER A 57 -25.93 -1.22 12.76
C SER A 57 -25.76 -2.21 13.93
N THR A 58 -25.81 -1.75 15.19
CA THR A 58 -26.60 -2.24 16.37
C THR A 58 -25.84 -2.25 17.71
N GLY A 59 -26.36 -1.53 18.70
CA GLY A 59 -26.49 -2.04 20.09
C GLY A 59 -26.05 -1.09 21.21
N ASP A 60 -26.87 -0.09 21.54
CA ASP A 60 -26.64 0.86 22.63
C ASP A 60 -27.35 0.36 23.91
N GLY A 61 -26.57 0.11 24.97
CA GLY A 61 -27.07 -0.34 26.27
C GLY A 61 -26.67 0.65 27.37
N ASP A 62 -27.38 1.77 27.44
CA ASP A 62 -27.28 2.74 28.54
C ASP A 62 -28.23 2.35 29.68
N GLY A 63 -27.70 2.26 30.90
CA GLY A 63 -28.45 2.10 32.14
C GLY A 63 -27.86 2.95 33.25
N ASP A 64 -28.61 3.99 33.64
CA ASP A 64 -28.31 5.06 34.61
C ASP A 64 -27.69 4.65 35.97
N PRO A 65 -26.92 5.56 36.61
CA PRO A 65 -26.57 5.47 38.03
C PRO A 65 -27.70 6.01 38.91
N GLY A 66 -28.27 5.13 39.75
CA GLY A 66 -29.32 5.49 40.70
C GLY A 66 -28.79 6.16 41.97
N ASP A 67 -29.12 7.43 42.10
CA ASP A 67 -29.17 8.28 43.28
C ASP A 67 -30.46 8.02 44.10
N GLY A 68 -30.31 7.74 45.39
CA GLY A 68 -31.40 7.34 46.28
C GLY A 68 -31.20 7.80 47.72
N ASP A 69 -31.37 9.10 47.95
CA ASP A 69 -31.62 9.70 49.26
C ASP A 69 -33.09 9.52 49.66
N GLY A 70 -33.39 9.16 50.92
CA GLY A 70 -34.79 9.03 51.36
C GLY A 70 -35.05 8.67 52.82
N ASP A 71 -34.61 9.56 53.74
CA ASP A 71 -35.23 10.02 55.01
C ASP A 71 -35.83 9.07 56.10
N PRO A 72 -35.94 9.55 57.37
CA PRO A 72 -36.07 8.76 58.60
C PRO A 72 -37.52 8.50 59.03
N GLY A 73 -37.70 7.48 59.87
CA GLY A 73 -39.00 7.10 60.45
C GLY A 73 -38.88 6.35 61.78
N ASP A 74 -39.07 7.13 62.83
CA ASP A 74 -39.50 6.92 64.21
C ASP A 74 -40.51 5.77 64.45
N GLY A 75 -40.32 5.04 65.56
CA GLY A 75 -41.25 4.03 66.07
C GLY A 75 -40.87 3.52 67.46
N ASP A 76 -41.53 4.07 68.48
CA ASP A 76 -41.39 3.83 69.91
C ASP A 76 -41.89 2.46 70.41
N GLY A 77 -41.35 2.01 71.57
CA GLY A 77 -41.97 1.06 72.51
C GLY A 77 -41.09 -0.17 72.80
N ASP A 78 -40.68 -0.53 74.01
CA ASP A 78 -41.13 -0.21 75.37
C ASP A 78 -39.96 -0.57 76.34
N PRO A 79 -39.91 -0.04 77.58
CA PRO A 79 -38.88 -0.34 78.56
C PRO A 79 -39.21 -1.62 79.33
N GLY A 80 -38.22 -2.51 79.42
CA GLY A 80 -38.28 -3.78 80.15
C GLY A 80 -37.05 -3.98 81.01
N ASP A 81 -37.11 -3.35 82.18
CA ASP A 81 -36.39 -3.62 83.41
C ASP A 81 -36.31 -5.13 83.73
N GLY A 82 -35.07 -5.62 83.78
CA GLY A 82 -34.75 -7.02 84.02
C GLY A 82 -33.34 -7.15 84.58
N ASP A 83 -33.14 -6.59 85.77
CA ASP A 83 -31.97 -6.80 86.62
C ASP A 83 -31.84 -8.30 86.91
N GLY A 84 -30.93 -8.94 86.19
CA GLY A 84 -30.53 -10.32 86.37
C GLY A 84 -29.03 -10.39 86.58
N ASP A 85 -28.58 -9.93 87.75
CA ASP A 85 -27.25 -10.20 88.29
C ASP A 85 -27.08 -11.73 88.38
N GLY A 86 -26.43 -12.27 87.36
CA GLY A 86 -26.01 -13.65 87.24
C GLY A 86 -24.52 -13.66 86.95
N ASP A 87 -23.75 -13.29 87.98
CA ASP A 87 -22.31 -13.50 88.08
C ASP A 87 -22.01 -14.97 87.75
N GLY A 88 -21.58 -15.17 86.52
CA GLY A 88 -21.28 -16.45 85.89
C GLY A 88 -19.99 -16.30 85.10
N ASP A 89 -18.97 -15.81 85.79
CA ASP A 89 -17.56 -15.65 85.46
C ASP A 89 -16.99 -16.91 84.77
N GLY A 90 -17.26 -17.02 83.48
CA GLY A 90 -16.87 -18.08 82.58
C GLY A 90 -16.37 -17.50 81.27
N ASP A 91 -15.59 -16.43 81.38
CA ASP A 91 -14.91 -15.57 80.40
C ASP A 91 -13.93 -16.38 79.52
N GLY A 92 -14.48 -17.34 78.78
CA GLY A 92 -13.80 -18.20 77.82
C GLY A 92 -14.35 -18.06 76.40
N ASP A 93 -15.27 -17.13 76.15
CA ASP A 93 -15.64 -16.64 74.83
C ASP A 93 -14.59 -15.62 74.37
N GLY A 94 -13.35 -16.10 74.23
CA GLY A 94 -12.30 -15.31 73.58
C GLY A 94 -12.81 -14.88 72.21
N GLU A 95 -12.82 -13.57 71.96
CA GLU A 95 -13.23 -12.99 70.68
C GLU A 95 -12.58 -13.78 69.53
N CYS A 96 -13.36 -14.05 68.47
CA CYS A 96 -12.83 -14.66 67.25
C CYS A 96 -11.75 -13.71 66.71
N LEU A 97 -10.51 -14.20 66.76
CA LEU A 97 -9.36 -13.54 66.14
C LEU A 97 -9.21 -14.15 64.75
N ASP A 98 -9.74 -13.41 63.78
CA ASP A 98 -9.77 -13.69 62.34
C ASP A 98 -9.27 -12.40 61.66
N LEU A 99 -7.98 -12.40 61.29
CA LEU A 99 -7.29 -11.18 60.87
C LEU A 99 -7.44 -10.90 59.36
N ASP A 100 -7.66 -11.92 58.53
CA ASP A 100 -7.90 -11.79 57.09
C ASP A 100 -9.39 -11.84 56.70
N GLN A 101 -10.28 -12.12 57.65
CA GLN A 101 -11.74 -12.14 57.54
C GLN A 101 -12.30 -13.28 56.69
N ASP A 102 -11.62 -14.44 56.66
CA ASP A 102 -12.10 -15.65 55.97
C ASP A 102 -13.11 -16.48 56.80
N GLY A 103 -13.28 -16.14 58.09
CA GLY A 103 -14.19 -16.78 59.03
C GLY A 103 -13.55 -17.88 59.90
N TYR A 104 -12.30 -18.24 59.63
CA TYR A 104 -11.47 -19.15 60.42
C TYR A 104 -10.52 -18.33 61.31
N GLY A 105 -10.06 -18.94 62.41
CA GLY A 105 -9.18 -18.22 63.35
C GLY A 105 -9.24 -18.78 64.76
N ASN A 106 -8.57 -18.10 65.70
CA ASN A 106 -8.59 -18.54 67.09
C ASN A 106 -9.95 -18.23 67.74
N ASN A 107 -10.64 -19.27 68.24
CA ASN A 107 -12.01 -19.22 68.78
C ASN A 107 -13.09 -18.82 67.75
N CYS A 108 -12.85 -19.01 66.46
CA CYS A 108 -13.81 -18.69 65.40
C CYS A 108 -14.81 -19.84 65.13
N PRO A 109 -16.06 -19.55 64.70
CA PRO A 109 -17.07 -20.58 64.48
C PRO A 109 -16.79 -21.55 63.32
N MET A 110 -16.06 -21.13 62.28
CA MET A 110 -15.79 -21.98 61.12
C MET A 110 -14.63 -22.96 61.36
N GLY A 111 -13.71 -22.64 62.27
CA GLY A 111 -12.61 -23.52 62.66
C GLY A 111 -11.37 -22.74 63.05
N THR A 112 -10.31 -23.48 63.36
CA THR A 112 -8.96 -22.92 63.56
C THR A 112 -8.33 -22.60 62.21
N ASP A 113 -7.56 -21.51 62.17
CA ASP A 113 -6.74 -21.12 61.03
C ASP A 113 -5.26 -21.42 61.28
N CYS A 114 -4.57 -21.92 60.27
CA CYS A 114 -3.13 -22.15 60.26
C CYS A 114 -2.30 -20.91 59.87
N ASP A 115 -2.87 -19.97 59.10
CA ASP A 115 -2.28 -18.68 58.73
C ASP A 115 -3.36 -17.59 58.66
N ASP A 116 -3.65 -17.03 59.83
CA ASP A 116 -4.60 -15.93 60.10
C ASP A 116 -4.30 -14.61 59.35
N SER A 117 -3.37 -14.62 58.39
CA SER A 117 -3.03 -13.49 57.54
C SER A 117 -3.22 -13.75 56.05
N ASP A 118 -3.66 -14.95 55.67
CA ASP A 118 -3.85 -15.41 54.30
C ASP A 118 -5.22 -16.05 54.10
N PHE A 119 -6.15 -15.22 53.59
CA PHE A 119 -7.55 -15.56 53.32
C PHE A 119 -7.77 -16.87 52.53
N ASN A 120 -6.78 -17.31 51.74
CA ASN A 120 -6.92 -18.50 50.90
C ASN A 120 -6.58 -19.82 51.62
N ASN A 121 -6.08 -19.78 52.87
CA ASN A 121 -5.43 -20.91 53.54
C ASN A 121 -5.78 -21.02 55.04
N HIS A 122 -6.79 -21.80 55.40
CA HIS A 122 -7.18 -22.03 56.81
C HIS A 122 -6.95 -23.46 57.31
N THR A 123 -6.77 -24.43 56.41
CA THR A 123 -6.46 -25.81 56.79
C THR A 123 -4.96 -26.06 56.81
N VAL A 124 -4.51 -26.97 57.68
CA VAL A 124 -3.09 -27.37 57.76
C VAL A 124 -2.54 -27.83 56.39
N ASP A 125 -3.38 -28.41 55.53
CA ASP A 125 -3.00 -28.81 54.19
C ASP A 125 -2.94 -27.60 53.23
N GLY A 126 -3.88 -26.66 53.31
CA GLY A 126 -3.86 -25.39 52.56
C GLY A 126 -2.59 -24.58 52.83
N CYS A 127 -2.32 -24.27 54.10
CA CYS A 127 -1.10 -23.54 54.49
C CYS A 127 0.21 -24.24 54.12
N ALA A 128 0.20 -25.56 53.98
CA ALA A 128 1.40 -26.32 53.63
C ALA A 128 1.63 -26.43 52.13
N ASN A 129 0.57 -26.40 51.31
CA ASN A 129 0.64 -26.77 49.89
C ASN A 129 0.13 -25.70 48.93
N CYS A 130 -0.47 -24.61 49.41
CA CYS A 130 -0.89 -23.49 48.56
C CYS A 130 0.34 -22.80 47.95
N ALA A 131 0.58 -23.04 46.67
CA ALA A 131 1.74 -22.56 45.95
C ALA A 131 1.42 -22.28 44.47
N ASP A 132 2.21 -21.38 43.90
CA ASP A 132 2.40 -21.13 42.47
C ASP A 132 3.90 -21.35 42.23
N ALA A 133 4.26 -22.60 41.93
CA ALA A 133 5.65 -23.03 41.95
C ALA A 133 6.38 -22.73 40.63
N ASP A 134 5.67 -22.61 39.52
CA ASP A 134 6.24 -22.23 38.22
C ASP A 134 6.10 -20.73 37.88
N GLY A 135 5.26 -19.99 38.62
CA GLY A 135 5.13 -18.54 38.54
C GLY A 135 4.20 -18.07 37.43
N ASP A 136 3.28 -18.90 36.95
CA ASP A 136 2.30 -18.52 35.92
C ASP A 136 1.10 -17.73 36.46
N GLY A 137 0.99 -17.64 37.79
CA GLY A 137 -0.06 -16.92 38.49
C GLY A 137 -1.27 -17.76 38.85
N TYR A 138 -1.32 -19.05 38.49
CA TYR A 138 -2.29 -20.02 38.97
C TYR A 138 -1.71 -20.80 40.16
N TRP A 139 -2.59 -21.20 41.06
CA TRP A 139 -2.22 -21.79 42.35
C TRP A 139 -2.80 -23.18 42.48
N VAL A 140 -2.05 -24.08 43.11
CA VAL A 140 -2.54 -25.40 43.53
C VAL A 140 -2.58 -25.49 45.06
N GLY A 141 -3.43 -26.36 45.60
CA GLY A 141 -3.36 -26.75 47.00
C GLY A 141 -3.93 -25.76 48.02
N CYS A 142 -4.47 -24.62 47.62
CA CYS A 142 -5.17 -23.68 48.50
C CYS A 142 -6.56 -24.19 48.88
N ASP A 143 -7.10 -23.72 50.02
CA ASP A 143 -8.46 -24.09 50.44
C ASP A 143 -9.53 -23.34 49.63
N VAL A 144 -9.23 -22.09 49.25
CA VAL A 144 -10.11 -21.23 48.44
C VAL A 144 -9.28 -20.51 47.37
N PHE A 145 -9.81 -20.46 46.15
CA PHE A 145 -9.25 -19.69 45.04
C PHE A 145 -10.10 -18.45 44.75
N ASP A 146 -9.46 -17.36 44.40
CA ASP A 146 -10.10 -16.08 44.06
C ASP A 146 -9.37 -15.38 42.91
N GLU A 147 -9.64 -14.08 42.70
CA GLU A 147 -8.99 -13.31 41.63
C GLU A 147 -7.50 -13.00 41.92
N GLY A 148 -7.09 -13.00 43.18
CA GLY A 148 -5.70 -12.81 43.61
C GLY A 148 -4.86 -14.08 43.60
N LYS A 149 -5.51 -15.25 43.78
CA LYS A 149 -4.93 -16.59 43.63
C LYS A 149 -5.87 -17.49 42.82
N PRO A 150 -5.90 -17.34 41.49
CA PRO A 150 -6.73 -18.18 40.63
C PRO A 150 -6.21 -19.63 40.64
N GLY A 151 -7.10 -20.61 40.54
CA GLY A 151 -6.75 -22.02 40.58
C GLY A 151 -7.99 -22.93 40.48
N PRO A 152 -7.83 -24.26 40.61
CA PRO A 152 -6.58 -24.95 40.83
C PRO A 152 -5.75 -25.08 39.55
N ASP A 153 -4.45 -24.86 39.67
CA ASP A 153 -3.47 -25.24 38.66
C ASP A 153 -3.44 -26.77 38.48
N CYS A 154 -3.47 -27.22 37.22
CA CYS A 154 -3.43 -28.63 36.87
C CYS A 154 -2.00 -29.20 36.78
N ASP A 155 -0.97 -28.38 36.55
CA ASP A 155 0.44 -28.77 36.52
C ASP A 155 1.34 -27.61 36.97
N ASP A 156 1.40 -27.40 38.29
CA ASP A 156 2.21 -26.40 39.02
C ASP A 156 3.74 -26.51 38.83
N ALA A 157 4.19 -27.30 37.85
CA ALA A 157 5.58 -27.39 37.43
C ALA A 157 5.80 -26.88 35.99
N ASP A 158 4.74 -26.47 35.29
CA ASP A 158 4.74 -26.16 33.87
C ASP A 158 3.94 -24.88 33.58
N PHE A 159 4.69 -23.77 33.58
CA PHE A 159 4.22 -22.40 33.35
C PHE A 159 3.26 -22.22 32.16
N ASN A 160 3.27 -23.13 31.18
CA ASN A 160 2.47 -23.03 29.97
C ASN A 160 1.07 -23.67 30.09
N VAL A 161 0.76 -24.40 31.17
CA VAL A 161 -0.47 -25.20 31.34
C VAL A 161 -1.04 -25.18 32.76
N PHE A 162 -2.07 -24.36 32.96
CA PHE A 162 -2.71 -24.19 34.27
C PHE A 162 -4.21 -24.53 34.27
N THR A 163 -4.85 -24.62 33.11
CA THR A 163 -6.24 -25.06 33.01
C THR A 163 -6.33 -26.54 32.69
N PRO A 164 -7.43 -27.22 33.09
CA PRO A 164 -7.66 -28.61 32.69
C PRO A 164 -7.61 -28.86 31.18
N ASN A 165 -7.85 -27.83 30.36
CA ASN A 165 -7.75 -27.93 28.91
C ASN A 165 -6.29 -27.86 28.43
N GLY A 166 -5.48 -26.97 29.00
CA GLY A 166 -4.04 -26.87 28.72
C GLY A 166 -3.32 -28.18 29.05
N CYS A 167 -3.48 -28.68 30.29
CA CYS A 167 -2.84 -29.94 30.70
C CYS A 167 -3.26 -31.16 29.86
N ALA A 168 -4.45 -31.14 29.25
CA ALA A 168 -4.94 -32.24 28.44
C ALA A 168 -4.47 -32.20 26.99
N ASN A 169 -4.19 -31.00 26.46
CA ASN A 169 -3.99 -30.79 25.02
C ASN A 169 -2.69 -30.07 24.65
N CYS A 170 -1.88 -29.63 25.62
CA CYS A 170 -0.57 -29.04 25.34
C CYS A 170 0.41 -30.12 24.89
N SER A 171 0.57 -30.26 23.57
CA SER A 171 1.40 -31.29 22.95
C SER A 171 2.22 -30.76 21.77
N ASP A 172 3.26 -31.53 21.45
CA ASP A 172 4.14 -31.46 20.27
C ASP A 172 4.26 -32.90 19.75
N ASP A 173 3.20 -33.39 19.11
CA ASP A 173 3.05 -34.77 18.66
C ASP A 173 3.94 -35.08 17.44
N ASP A 174 4.24 -34.08 16.61
CA ASP A 174 5.09 -34.24 15.42
C ASP A 174 6.59 -33.93 15.64
N ASN A 175 6.94 -33.37 16.80
CA ASN A 175 8.30 -33.07 17.28
C ASN A 175 9.03 -31.96 16.50
N ASP A 176 8.30 -30.96 16.00
CA ASP A 176 8.91 -29.77 15.40
C ASP A 176 9.25 -28.67 16.42
N ASN A 177 8.91 -28.88 17.69
CA ASN A 177 9.05 -27.97 18.82
C ASN A 177 8.08 -26.78 18.79
N VAL A 178 7.00 -26.84 18.02
CA VAL A 178 5.89 -25.89 18.06
C VAL A 178 4.69 -26.59 18.72
N TRP A 179 4.10 -25.95 19.73
CA TRP A 179 3.14 -26.60 20.62
C TRP A 179 1.72 -26.15 20.31
N VAL A 180 0.76 -27.07 20.32
CA VAL A 180 -0.68 -26.78 20.23
C VAL A 180 -1.31 -26.87 21.61
N GLY A 181 -2.44 -26.17 21.82
CA GLY A 181 -3.35 -26.47 22.94
C GLY A 181 -2.90 -26.05 24.34
N CYS A 182 -1.77 -25.36 24.49
CA CYS A 182 -1.33 -24.80 25.77
C CYS A 182 -2.14 -23.55 26.16
N ASP A 183 -2.22 -23.23 27.46
CA ASP A 183 -2.94 -22.04 27.94
C ASP A 183 -2.19 -20.75 27.61
N GLN A 184 -0.85 -20.83 27.65
CA GLN A 184 0.04 -19.79 27.16
C GLN A 184 1.27 -20.37 26.48
N TYR A 185 1.97 -19.55 25.71
CA TYR A 185 3.18 -19.92 24.98
C TYR A 185 4.39 -19.13 25.48
N SER A 186 5.53 -19.81 25.53
CA SER A 186 6.81 -19.29 26.03
C SER A 186 7.92 -19.63 25.03
N PRO A 187 9.14 -19.09 25.19
CA PRO A 187 10.29 -19.54 24.38
C PRO A 187 10.61 -21.03 24.52
N GLU A 188 10.27 -21.65 25.66
CA GLU A 188 10.47 -23.07 25.94
C GLU A 188 9.40 -23.97 25.30
N LYS A 189 8.17 -23.44 25.12
CA LYS A 189 7.07 -24.05 24.38
C LYS A 189 6.45 -23.03 23.42
N PRO A 190 7.09 -22.78 22.27
CA PRO A 190 6.60 -21.81 21.32
C PRO A 190 5.35 -22.37 20.62
N GLY A 191 4.29 -21.58 20.50
CA GLY A 191 3.08 -21.92 19.74
C GLY A 191 2.22 -20.69 19.44
N PRO A 192 1.03 -20.83 18.84
CA PRO A 192 0.35 -22.09 18.58
C PRO A 192 0.84 -22.81 17.32
N ASP A 193 1.04 -24.12 17.45
CA ASP A 193 0.93 -25.05 16.33
C ASP A 193 -0.56 -25.32 16.04
N CYS A 194 -0.86 -25.55 14.77
CA CYS A 194 -2.18 -25.70 14.21
C CYS A 194 -2.39 -27.03 13.47
N ASP A 195 -1.34 -27.85 13.30
CA ASP A 195 -1.45 -29.23 12.85
C ASP A 195 -0.33 -30.09 13.46
N ASP A 196 -0.55 -30.51 14.71
CA ASP A 196 0.39 -31.29 15.55
C ASP A 196 0.71 -32.70 15.00
N ALA A 197 0.21 -33.02 13.81
CA ALA A 197 0.55 -34.22 13.07
C ALA A 197 1.56 -33.94 11.93
N ASN A 198 1.97 -32.69 11.70
CA ASN A 198 2.77 -32.25 10.56
C ASN A 198 3.81 -31.20 10.95
N ALA A 199 5.03 -31.69 11.16
CA ALA A 199 6.22 -30.94 11.56
C ALA A 199 6.71 -29.83 10.61
N ASN A 200 5.91 -29.47 9.60
CA ASN A 200 6.16 -28.36 8.68
C ASN A 200 5.11 -27.25 8.81
N VAL A 201 4.20 -27.32 9.79
CA VAL A 201 3.12 -26.34 10.06
C VAL A 201 3.40 -25.69 11.41
N GLY A 202 3.45 -24.36 11.52
CA GLY A 202 3.74 -23.72 12.82
C GLY A 202 4.08 -22.23 12.80
N LEU A 203 4.62 -21.76 13.94
CA LEU A 203 4.70 -20.34 14.32
C LEU A 203 5.45 -19.39 13.35
N ASN A 204 4.80 -18.25 13.11
CA ASN A 204 5.30 -17.04 12.44
C ASN A 204 5.45 -17.05 10.93
N ASP A 205 4.35 -17.19 10.18
CA ASP A 205 4.31 -16.51 8.89
C ASP A 205 2.97 -15.83 8.62
N THR A 206 3.00 -14.50 8.68
CA THR A 206 1.95 -13.63 8.11
C THR A 206 1.98 -13.63 6.58
N GLN A 207 2.89 -14.42 5.99
CA GLN A 207 3.17 -14.46 4.58
C GLN A 207 3.38 -15.90 4.14
N GLU A 208 2.47 -16.42 3.33
CA GLU A 208 2.70 -17.69 2.65
C GLU A 208 3.88 -17.54 1.70
N ILE A 209 4.94 -18.28 2.01
CA ILE A 209 6.11 -18.36 1.18
C ILE A 209 5.87 -19.55 0.27
N CYS A 210 5.34 -19.32 -0.92
CA CYS A 210 5.06 -20.35 -1.93
C CYS A 210 6.26 -21.26 -2.20
N ASN A 211 6.42 -22.29 -1.39
CA ASN A 211 7.61 -23.11 -1.32
C ASN A 211 7.30 -24.61 -1.19
N GLY A 212 6.02 -24.98 -1.18
CA GLY A 212 5.62 -26.38 -1.09
C GLY A 212 5.47 -26.88 0.35
N LEU A 213 5.35 -25.99 1.33
CA LEU A 213 5.06 -26.30 2.73
C LEU A 213 3.77 -25.58 3.16
N ALA A 214 3.19 -25.97 4.30
CA ALA A 214 1.99 -25.35 4.86
C ALA A 214 2.42 -24.40 5.98
N GLU A 215 2.71 -23.13 5.70
CA GLU A 215 3.16 -22.19 6.75
C GLU A 215 2.02 -21.45 7.45
N ASN A 216 0.76 -21.77 7.11
CA ASN A 216 -0.40 -21.16 7.73
C ASN A 216 -1.23 -22.17 8.55
N CYS A 217 -1.99 -21.66 9.51
CA CYS A 217 -2.89 -22.45 10.33
C CYS A 217 -4.25 -22.74 9.68
N ALA A 218 -4.35 -22.65 8.35
CA ALA A 218 -5.53 -23.06 7.60
C ALA A 218 -5.48 -24.54 7.18
N GLY A 219 -4.36 -25.24 7.42
CA GLY A 219 -4.21 -26.67 7.11
C GLY A 219 -4.05 -26.97 5.63
N GLU A 220 -3.61 -25.98 4.83
CA GLU A 220 -3.39 -26.13 3.40
C GLU A 220 -1.90 -26.33 3.14
N VAL A 221 -1.51 -27.55 2.78
CA VAL A 221 -0.19 -27.83 2.21
C VAL A 221 -0.16 -27.27 0.80
N ASP A 222 0.77 -26.34 0.54
CA ASP A 222 1.17 -25.93 -0.80
C ASP A 222 1.42 -27.22 -1.62
N ASN A 223 0.46 -27.59 -2.46
CA ASN A 223 0.46 -28.90 -3.11
C ASN A 223 1.53 -29.03 -4.22
N ALA A 224 2.41 -28.03 -4.38
CA ALA A 224 3.43 -28.00 -5.42
C ALA A 224 4.74 -27.33 -4.94
N PRO A 225 5.92 -27.75 -5.46
CA PRO A 225 7.19 -27.09 -5.20
C PRO A 225 7.21 -25.60 -5.59
N PRO A 226 8.13 -24.77 -5.06
CA PRO A 226 8.19 -23.32 -5.31
C PRO A 226 8.29 -22.94 -6.80
N GLY A 227 8.82 -23.85 -7.63
CA GLY A 227 8.95 -23.66 -9.08
C GLY A 227 7.72 -24.10 -9.90
N GLU A 228 6.72 -24.69 -9.26
CA GLU A 228 5.51 -25.27 -9.88
C GLU A 228 4.20 -24.60 -9.42
N MET A 229 4.25 -23.76 -8.38
CA MET A 229 3.06 -23.07 -7.85
C MET A 229 2.50 -22.02 -8.80
N CYS A 230 3.32 -21.46 -9.70
CA CYS A 230 2.85 -20.65 -10.82
C CYS A 230 3.71 -20.92 -12.08
N PRO A 231 3.12 -21.08 -13.28
CA PRO A 231 1.71 -20.88 -13.63
C PRO A 231 0.82 -22.06 -13.20
N PRO A 232 -0.43 -21.83 -12.75
CA PRO A 232 -1.37 -22.91 -12.44
C PRO A 232 -1.47 -23.87 -13.62
N MET A 233 -1.55 -25.18 -13.35
CA MET A 233 -1.65 -26.18 -14.41
C MET A 233 -2.74 -25.83 -15.43
N GLY A 234 -2.36 -25.60 -16.68
CA GLY A 234 -3.27 -25.22 -17.77
C GLY A 234 -3.38 -23.73 -18.06
N VAL A 235 -2.72 -22.87 -17.30
CA VAL A 235 -2.61 -21.43 -17.59
C VAL A 235 -1.63 -21.21 -18.73
N VAL A 236 -2.10 -20.56 -19.80
CA VAL A 236 -1.29 -20.12 -20.93
C VAL A 236 -1.13 -18.61 -20.81
N ALA A 237 -0.15 -18.18 -20.01
CA ALA A 237 0.16 -16.77 -19.80
C ALA A 237 1.38 -16.36 -20.66
N PRO A 238 1.17 -15.83 -21.87
CA PRO A 238 2.28 -15.40 -22.72
C PRO A 238 3.07 -14.25 -22.07
N ASN A 239 4.37 -14.18 -22.38
CA ASN A 239 5.26 -13.06 -22.02
C ASN A 239 5.40 -12.76 -20.52
N VAL A 240 5.03 -13.69 -19.63
CA VAL A 240 5.40 -13.61 -18.21
C VAL A 240 6.89 -13.95 -18.06
N SER A 241 7.61 -13.21 -17.22
CA SER A 241 9.05 -13.42 -17.01
C SER A 241 9.33 -14.84 -16.49
N PRO A 242 10.30 -15.58 -17.05
CA PRO A 242 10.64 -16.91 -16.58
C PRO A 242 11.24 -16.93 -15.18
N MET A 243 11.79 -15.79 -14.71
CA MET A 243 12.29 -15.62 -13.34
C MET A 243 11.58 -14.42 -12.70
N GLY A 244 10.91 -14.65 -11.57
CA GLY A 244 10.16 -13.61 -10.85
C GLY A 244 8.93 -13.07 -11.58
N GLY A 245 8.42 -13.78 -12.59
CA GLY A 245 7.24 -13.34 -13.33
C GLY A 245 5.92 -13.57 -12.60
N TRP A 246 5.91 -14.46 -11.62
CA TRP A 246 4.77 -14.79 -10.80
C TRP A 246 5.04 -14.42 -9.34
N CYS A 247 4.02 -13.92 -8.65
CA CYS A 247 3.99 -13.88 -7.19
C CYS A 247 2.70 -14.52 -6.71
N CYS A 248 2.72 -14.91 -5.45
CA CYS A 248 1.52 -15.35 -4.75
C CYS A 248 0.70 -14.14 -4.28
N GLU A 249 -0.60 -14.23 -4.50
CA GLU A 249 -1.61 -13.28 -4.06
C GLU A 249 -2.90 -14.07 -3.79
N PRO A 250 -3.03 -14.66 -2.60
CA PRO A 250 -4.25 -15.37 -2.23
C PRO A 250 -5.42 -14.37 -2.19
N PRO A 251 -6.54 -14.64 -2.91
CA PRO A 251 -7.68 -13.72 -2.94
C PRO A 251 -8.42 -13.67 -1.59
N GLU A 252 -8.37 -14.76 -0.81
CA GLU A 252 -8.94 -14.90 0.53
C GLU A 252 -8.04 -15.83 1.36
N PRO A 253 -8.07 -15.77 2.71
CA PRO A 253 -7.36 -16.73 3.55
C PRO A 253 -7.75 -18.17 3.22
N GLY A 254 -6.77 -19.04 2.96
CA GLY A 254 -7.02 -20.43 2.54
C GLY A 254 -7.45 -20.57 1.07
N VAL A 255 -7.01 -19.68 0.18
CA VAL A 255 -7.19 -19.85 -1.26
C VAL A 255 -5.88 -19.52 -1.97
N ASP A 256 -5.30 -20.50 -2.65
CA ASP A 256 -4.16 -20.29 -3.53
C ASP A 256 -4.48 -19.28 -4.65
N GLY A 257 -3.69 -18.23 -4.74
CA GLY A 257 -3.77 -17.26 -5.83
C GLY A 257 -2.40 -16.91 -6.38
N CYS A 258 -2.29 -16.85 -7.71
CA CYS A 258 -1.13 -16.29 -8.39
C CYS A 258 -1.52 -14.93 -8.98
N LYS A 259 -0.58 -13.99 -8.98
CA LYS A 259 -0.60 -12.80 -9.83
C LYS A 259 0.64 -12.73 -10.69
N ILE A 260 0.55 -11.99 -11.79
CA ILE A 260 1.72 -11.65 -12.59
C ILE A 260 2.45 -10.51 -11.88
N CYS A 261 3.71 -10.75 -11.56
CA CYS A 261 4.60 -9.77 -10.92
C CYS A 261 5.65 -9.21 -11.86
N GLY A 262 5.96 -9.96 -12.92
CA GLY A 262 7.03 -9.61 -13.83
C GLY A 262 6.71 -10.10 -15.22
N CYS A 263 6.82 -9.18 -16.17
CA CYS A 263 6.73 -9.49 -17.58
C CYS A 263 8.13 -9.68 -18.18
N VAL A 264 8.21 -10.41 -19.29
CA VAL A 264 9.36 -10.36 -20.18
C VAL A 264 9.62 -8.89 -20.55
N GLU A 265 10.88 -8.53 -20.72
CA GLU A 265 11.25 -7.16 -21.11
C GLU A 265 10.36 -6.67 -22.26
N GLN A 266 9.85 -5.44 -22.13
CA GLN A 266 8.96 -4.78 -23.09
C GLN A 266 7.51 -5.25 -23.04
N TYR A 267 7.14 -6.23 -22.23
CA TYR A 267 5.74 -6.54 -21.99
C TYR A 267 5.28 -5.96 -20.66
N PHE A 268 4.00 -5.67 -20.58
CA PHE A 268 3.32 -5.14 -19.40
C PHE A 268 1.99 -5.87 -19.27
N ASP A 269 1.67 -6.26 -18.04
CA ASP A 269 0.38 -6.77 -17.63
C ASP A 269 -0.47 -5.57 -17.17
N LEU A 270 -1.54 -5.26 -17.90
CA LEU A 270 -2.35 -4.06 -17.65
C LEU A 270 -3.62 -4.35 -16.87
N ASP A 271 -4.19 -5.54 -17.05
CA ASP A 271 -5.46 -5.94 -16.47
C ASP A 271 -5.32 -6.93 -15.30
N GLN A 272 -4.09 -7.38 -15.01
CA GLN A 272 -3.78 -8.31 -13.93
C GLN A 272 -4.47 -9.67 -14.09
N VAL A 273 -4.90 -10.00 -15.32
CA VAL A 273 -5.56 -11.27 -15.61
C VAL A 273 -4.52 -12.33 -15.91
N VAL A 274 -4.21 -13.15 -14.91
CA VAL A 274 -3.30 -14.31 -14.99
C VAL A 274 -3.36 -15.09 -16.30
N ASN A 275 -4.56 -15.32 -16.84
CA ASN A 275 -4.79 -16.17 -18.01
C ASN A 275 -4.41 -15.55 -19.36
N ASN A 276 -4.27 -14.23 -19.48
CA ASN A 276 -3.88 -13.59 -20.73
C ASN A 276 -2.39 -13.20 -20.75
N GLY A 277 -1.69 -13.36 -19.62
CA GLY A 277 -0.27 -13.06 -19.48
C GLY A 277 0.02 -11.57 -19.58
N CYS A 278 1.24 -11.23 -19.99
CA CYS A 278 1.58 -9.84 -20.27
C CYS A 278 1.24 -9.52 -21.73
N GLU A 279 0.13 -8.82 -21.90
CA GLU A 279 -0.55 -8.57 -23.17
C GLU A 279 -0.02 -7.33 -23.89
N CYS A 280 0.56 -6.37 -23.16
CA CYS A 280 0.94 -5.11 -23.74
C CYS A 280 2.42 -5.00 -24.08
N GLN A 281 2.75 -5.05 -25.36
CA GLN A 281 4.11 -4.78 -25.81
C GLN A 281 4.39 -3.26 -25.82
N GLY A 282 5.15 -2.79 -24.83
CA GLY A 282 5.78 -1.48 -24.81
C GLY A 282 6.94 -1.33 -25.78
N THR A 283 7.42 -0.10 -25.93
CA THR A 283 8.55 0.22 -26.81
C THR A 283 9.81 -0.53 -26.38
N SER A 284 10.49 -1.18 -27.33
CA SER A 284 11.75 -1.86 -27.05
C SER A 284 12.84 -0.90 -26.59
N ARG A 285 13.59 -1.26 -25.54
CA ARG A 285 14.79 -0.51 -25.11
C ARG A 285 15.96 -0.59 -26.09
N THR A 286 15.85 -1.43 -27.13
CA THR A 286 16.75 -1.37 -28.28
C THR A 286 16.35 -0.27 -29.27
N SER A 287 15.08 0.15 -29.24
CA SER A 287 14.48 1.11 -30.17
C SER A 287 14.25 2.50 -29.54
N SER A 288 14.15 2.58 -28.21
CA SER A 288 14.11 3.81 -27.42
C SER A 288 15.06 3.72 -26.24
N LEU A 289 15.37 4.86 -25.62
CA LEU A 289 16.13 4.90 -24.37
C LEU A 289 15.20 5.16 -23.17
N ALA A 290 15.54 4.59 -22.02
CA ALA A 290 14.84 4.84 -20.75
C ALA A 290 15.17 6.20 -20.12
N ALA A 291 16.25 6.83 -20.58
CA ALA A 291 16.68 8.17 -20.17
C ALA A 291 17.40 8.85 -21.33
N CYS A 292 17.48 10.18 -21.31
CA CYS A 292 18.16 10.90 -22.38
C CYS A 292 19.65 10.54 -22.43
N SER A 293 20.13 10.09 -23.60
CA SER A 293 21.55 9.88 -23.84
C SER A 293 21.90 10.01 -25.34
N ASN A 294 23.20 9.94 -25.66
CA ASN A 294 23.71 9.83 -27.03
C ASN A 294 23.92 8.36 -27.46
N ALA A 295 23.37 7.40 -26.71
CA ALA A 295 23.48 6.01 -27.09
C ALA A 295 22.77 5.77 -28.44
N PRO A 296 23.23 4.78 -29.23
CA PRO A 296 22.67 4.52 -30.55
C PRO A 296 21.20 4.07 -30.51
N GLN A 297 20.73 3.49 -29.40
CA GLN A 297 19.33 3.19 -29.17
C GLN A 297 18.53 4.50 -29.17
N GLY A 298 17.37 4.54 -29.83
CA GLY A 298 16.59 5.76 -29.95
C GLY A 298 17.14 6.81 -30.93
N TYR A 299 18.30 6.59 -31.57
CA TYR A 299 18.76 7.46 -32.66
C TYR A 299 17.95 7.19 -33.93
N LEU A 300 17.20 8.18 -34.39
CA LEU A 300 16.31 8.08 -35.54
C LEU A 300 16.98 8.46 -36.88
N GLY A 301 18.26 8.84 -36.84
CA GLY A 301 19.03 9.26 -38.02
C GLY A 301 19.14 10.77 -38.20
N ALA A 302 19.64 11.17 -39.37
CA ALA A 302 19.77 12.56 -39.78
C ALA A 302 18.70 12.93 -40.82
N ILE A 303 18.11 14.12 -40.69
CA ILE A 303 17.10 14.64 -41.61
C ILE A 303 17.65 15.88 -42.34
N GLY A 304 17.94 15.70 -43.62
CA GLY A 304 18.32 16.78 -44.54
C GLY A 304 17.14 17.68 -44.89
N GLU A 305 17.42 18.84 -45.49
CA GLU A 305 16.38 19.77 -45.97
C GLU A 305 15.41 19.06 -46.94
N GLY A 306 14.11 19.34 -46.82
CA GLY A 306 13.04 18.74 -47.62
C GLY A 306 12.68 17.31 -47.27
N ASN A 307 13.47 16.66 -46.43
CA ASN A 307 13.23 15.28 -46.04
C ASN A 307 12.31 15.20 -44.83
N GLN A 308 11.59 14.09 -44.78
CA GLN A 308 10.74 13.73 -43.67
C GLN A 308 11.01 12.28 -43.28
N LEU A 309 11.12 12.05 -41.98
CA LEU A 309 10.97 10.73 -41.40
C LEU A 309 9.47 10.46 -41.23
N GLN A 310 8.84 9.96 -42.30
CA GLN A 310 7.51 9.37 -42.23
C GLN A 310 7.70 7.93 -41.77
N ASN A 311 7.08 7.57 -40.65
CA ASN A 311 7.18 6.25 -40.02
C ASN A 311 8.44 6.04 -39.17
N ALA A 312 8.67 6.92 -38.19
CA ALA A 312 9.57 6.58 -37.09
C ALA A 312 9.08 5.30 -36.35
N VAL A 313 9.86 4.86 -35.35
CA VAL A 313 9.50 3.73 -34.49
C VAL A 313 8.08 3.90 -33.94
N VAL A 314 7.26 2.84 -34.07
CA VAL A 314 5.96 2.75 -33.39
C VAL A 314 6.26 2.40 -31.94
N GLY A 315 5.86 3.27 -31.02
CA GLY A 315 6.08 3.08 -29.59
C GLY A 315 4.78 2.91 -28.82
N THR A 316 4.89 2.32 -27.65
CA THR A 316 3.82 2.12 -26.68
C THR A 316 4.40 2.36 -25.29
N ILE A 317 3.81 3.28 -24.53
CA ILE A 317 4.16 3.49 -23.11
C ILE A 317 2.86 3.26 -22.36
N PRO A 318 2.66 2.10 -21.71
CA PRO A 318 1.36 1.76 -21.13
C PRO A 318 1.00 2.61 -19.91
N GLN A 319 2.01 3.05 -19.17
CA GLN A 319 1.83 3.74 -17.89
C GLN A 319 1.89 5.26 -18.03
N LEU A 320 1.14 5.99 -17.21
CA LEU A 320 1.22 7.46 -17.10
C LEU A 320 2.62 7.94 -16.72
N ASP A 321 2.96 9.13 -17.23
CA ASP A 321 4.21 9.83 -16.92
C ASP A 321 4.40 9.98 -15.40
N ASN A 322 5.59 9.60 -14.94
CA ASN A 322 6.03 9.71 -13.55
C ASN A 322 7.25 10.63 -13.41
N LEU A 323 7.36 11.63 -14.28
CA LEU A 323 8.47 12.60 -14.36
C LEU A 323 9.72 12.05 -15.07
N ILE A 324 10.57 12.97 -15.49
CA ILE A 324 11.80 12.72 -16.25
C ILE A 324 12.73 11.75 -15.50
N GLY A 325 13.19 10.72 -16.20
CA GLY A 325 14.20 9.75 -15.76
C GLY A 325 13.64 8.55 -15.02
N ASN A 326 12.33 8.44 -14.85
CA ASN A 326 11.69 7.40 -14.04
C ASN A 326 11.14 6.21 -14.86
N GLY A 327 11.62 6.05 -16.10
CA GLY A 327 11.43 4.84 -16.91
C GLY A 327 10.07 4.71 -17.63
N ARG A 328 9.11 5.61 -17.40
CA ARG A 328 7.79 5.62 -18.09
C ARG A 328 7.74 6.57 -19.28
N GLU A 329 8.82 6.53 -20.06
CA GLU A 329 9.06 7.43 -21.16
C GLU A 329 9.97 6.77 -22.19
N ASP A 330 9.88 7.28 -23.41
CA ASP A 330 10.74 6.91 -24.51
C ASP A 330 11.55 8.11 -24.94
N TRP A 331 12.87 7.92 -25.02
CA TRP A 331 13.79 8.92 -25.50
C TRP A 331 14.32 8.60 -26.89
N TYR A 332 14.28 9.62 -27.75
CA TYR A 332 14.81 9.58 -29.11
C TYR A 332 15.80 10.73 -29.34
N SER A 333 16.67 10.58 -30.34
CA SER A 333 17.50 11.67 -30.86
C SER A 333 17.50 11.72 -32.38
N VAL A 334 17.59 12.92 -32.94
CA VAL A 334 17.58 13.19 -34.38
C VAL A 334 18.62 14.24 -34.70
N ASP A 335 19.39 14.02 -35.77
CA ASP A 335 20.33 15.00 -36.29
C ASP A 335 19.71 15.86 -37.39
N PHE A 336 20.03 17.15 -37.35
CA PHE A 336 19.69 18.13 -38.37
C PHE A 336 20.96 18.85 -38.76
N ASN A 337 21.86 18.19 -39.49
CA ASN A 337 23.13 18.80 -39.88
C ASN A 337 22.89 20.09 -40.69
N GLU A 338 23.51 21.18 -40.25
CA GLU A 338 23.41 22.48 -40.92
C GLU A 338 23.92 22.43 -42.37
N ASN A 339 24.95 21.62 -42.64
CA ASN A 339 25.68 21.58 -43.91
C ASN A 339 25.11 20.60 -44.97
N ASP A 340 24.05 19.84 -44.66
CA ASP A 340 23.50 18.83 -45.60
C ASP A 340 22.55 19.44 -46.65
N ALA A 341 22.44 20.77 -46.73
CA ALA A 341 21.69 21.48 -47.75
C ALA A 341 22.53 21.74 -49.00
N ALA A 342 21.98 21.43 -50.17
CA ALA A 342 22.59 21.73 -51.47
C ALA A 342 22.49 23.23 -51.78
N GLY A 343 23.38 24.04 -51.23
CA GLY A 343 23.44 25.47 -51.53
C GLY A 343 24.06 26.25 -50.38
N ILE A 344 24.99 27.13 -50.71
CA ILE A 344 25.75 27.93 -49.75
C ILE A 344 24.77 28.87 -49.01
N ARG A 345 24.32 28.43 -47.82
CA ARG A 345 23.46 29.08 -46.80
C ARG A 345 21.94 28.79 -46.86
N PRO A 346 21.46 27.75 -46.14
CA PRO A 346 20.04 27.37 -46.01
C PRO A 346 19.36 27.92 -44.74
N ASN A 347 19.52 29.20 -44.41
CA ASN A 347 19.23 29.71 -43.05
C ASN A 347 17.73 29.84 -42.70
N THR A 348 16.79 29.28 -43.48
CA THR A 348 15.33 29.46 -43.25
C THR A 348 14.61 28.16 -42.89
N GLY A 349 15.31 27.02 -42.79
CA GLY A 349 14.64 25.73 -42.59
C GLY A 349 13.77 25.71 -41.32
N SER A 350 12.60 25.10 -41.42
CA SER A 350 11.79 24.81 -40.22
C SER A 350 11.91 23.33 -39.86
N ILE A 351 12.04 23.05 -38.56
CA ILE A 351 11.97 21.68 -38.04
C ILE A 351 10.57 21.51 -37.47
N ARG A 352 9.92 20.40 -37.82
CA ARG A 352 8.62 20.02 -37.27
C ARG A 352 8.73 18.65 -36.62
N VAL A 353 8.28 18.56 -35.38
CA VAL A 353 8.05 17.28 -34.68
C VAL A 353 6.55 17.19 -34.40
N SER A 354 5.93 16.07 -34.71
CA SER A 354 4.51 15.81 -34.47
C SER A 354 4.28 14.31 -34.31
N PHE A 355 3.06 13.91 -33.98
CA PHE A 355 2.66 12.51 -34.05
C PHE A 355 2.06 12.18 -35.43
N ALA A 356 2.60 11.17 -36.11
CA ALA A 356 1.95 10.47 -37.22
C ALA A 356 0.76 9.64 -36.71
N VAL A 357 0.93 9.01 -35.55
CA VAL A 357 -0.09 8.23 -34.83
C VAL A 357 -0.05 8.62 -33.37
N ASN A 358 -1.23 8.85 -32.77
CA ASN A 358 -1.41 9.08 -31.33
C ASN A 358 -2.78 8.51 -30.94
N GLN A 359 -2.86 7.19 -30.81
CA GLN A 359 -4.10 6.49 -30.46
C GLN A 359 -4.60 6.96 -29.09
N GLY A 360 -5.92 7.10 -28.94
CA GLY A 360 -6.54 7.60 -27.70
C GLY A 360 -6.22 9.06 -27.36
N ASN A 361 -5.31 9.70 -28.11
CA ASN A 361 -4.76 11.02 -27.81
C ASN A 361 -3.91 11.04 -26.51
N ASP A 362 -3.31 9.88 -26.20
CA ASP A 362 -2.73 9.55 -24.91
C ASP A 362 -1.37 10.18 -24.69
N TYR A 363 -0.67 10.49 -25.78
CA TYR A 363 0.74 10.83 -25.74
C TYR A 363 1.00 12.32 -25.91
N ARG A 364 2.07 12.78 -25.28
CA ARG A 364 2.68 14.09 -25.47
C ARG A 364 4.19 13.92 -25.62
N PHE A 365 4.86 14.98 -26.06
CA PHE A 365 6.31 14.99 -26.07
C PHE A 365 6.89 16.35 -25.70
N GLU A 366 8.17 16.31 -25.34
CA GLU A 366 9.05 17.44 -25.10
C GLU A 366 10.28 17.34 -26.01
N VAL A 367 10.82 18.49 -26.45
CA VAL A 367 11.98 18.56 -27.34
C VAL A 367 13.12 19.33 -26.67
N PHE A 368 14.29 18.71 -26.59
CA PHE A 368 15.48 19.21 -25.90
C PHE A 368 16.64 19.40 -26.87
N ARG A 369 17.48 20.42 -26.63
CA ARG A 369 18.74 20.62 -27.35
C ARG A 369 19.89 19.77 -26.80
N SER A 370 19.78 19.35 -25.54
CA SER A 370 20.75 18.52 -24.84
C SER A 370 20.07 17.72 -23.73
N CYS A 371 20.63 16.58 -23.37
CA CYS A 371 20.04 15.69 -22.35
C CYS A 371 19.99 16.24 -20.93
N GLN A 372 20.81 17.24 -20.63
CA GLN A 372 20.81 17.94 -19.35
C GLN A 372 20.13 19.31 -19.46
N GLY A 373 19.57 19.62 -20.64
CA GLY A 373 18.79 20.83 -20.82
C GLY A 373 17.45 20.66 -20.12
N VAL A 374 16.93 21.74 -19.57
CA VAL A 374 15.48 21.84 -19.36
C VAL A 374 14.83 21.98 -20.74
N ALA A 375 13.65 21.39 -20.92
CA ALA A 375 12.89 21.46 -22.17
C ALA A 375 12.65 22.92 -22.65
N PHE A 376 12.93 23.92 -21.80
CA PHE A 376 12.51 25.31 -21.98
C PHE A 376 13.52 26.41 -21.58
N ALA A 377 14.66 26.14 -20.94
CA ALA A 377 15.71 27.16 -20.74
C ALA A 377 16.84 26.98 -21.76
N GLY A 378 16.79 27.79 -22.83
CA GLY A 378 17.74 27.77 -23.95
C GLY A 378 17.24 27.08 -25.22
N SER A 379 15.95 26.71 -25.29
CA SER A 379 15.28 26.04 -26.42
C SER A 379 14.10 26.87 -26.99
N LEU A 380 13.60 26.47 -28.15
CA LEU A 380 12.86 27.25 -29.16
C LEU A 380 11.35 27.47 -28.89
N ALA A 381 10.87 27.06 -27.72
CA ALA A 381 9.46 27.15 -27.33
C ALA A 381 9.19 28.38 -26.43
N LEU A 382 9.93 29.48 -26.60
CA LEU A 382 9.79 30.70 -25.81
C LEU A 382 8.40 31.37 -25.93
N GLN A 383 7.51 30.91 -26.81
CA GLN A 383 6.15 31.46 -26.92
C GLN A 383 5.19 31.04 -25.80
N TYR A 384 5.47 30.00 -25.00
CA TYR A 384 4.50 29.47 -24.04
C TYR A 384 4.91 29.55 -22.55
N GLY A 385 6.13 29.97 -22.21
CA GLY A 385 6.57 30.17 -20.82
C GLY A 385 7.01 28.90 -20.06
N ASN A 386 7.54 29.07 -18.85
CA ASN A 386 7.91 27.96 -17.96
C ASN A 386 6.64 27.23 -17.50
N GLY A 387 6.56 25.90 -17.66
CA GLY A 387 5.35 25.13 -17.38
C GLY A 387 4.35 25.07 -18.54
N ALA A 388 4.76 25.43 -19.76
CA ALA A 388 3.95 25.22 -20.95
C ALA A 388 3.55 23.73 -21.06
N PRO A 389 2.27 23.43 -21.40
CA PRO A 389 1.81 22.06 -21.42
C PRO A 389 2.58 21.23 -22.46
N PRO A 390 2.83 19.95 -22.17
CA PRO A 390 3.37 19.01 -23.14
C PRO A 390 2.59 19.09 -24.46
N THR A 391 3.31 19.11 -25.59
CA THR A 391 2.67 19.40 -26.89
C THR A 391 2.43 18.12 -27.69
N ARG A 392 1.60 18.23 -28.74
CA ARG A 392 1.42 17.19 -29.77
C ARG A 392 2.14 17.54 -31.07
N GLU A 393 2.64 18.77 -31.13
CA GLU A 393 3.30 19.37 -32.27
C GLU A 393 4.27 20.42 -31.76
N TRP A 394 5.45 20.47 -32.36
CA TRP A 394 6.49 21.44 -32.07
C TRP A 394 7.14 21.91 -33.37
N TRP A 395 7.44 23.21 -33.41
CA TRP A 395 8.10 23.86 -34.54
C TRP A 395 9.33 24.60 -34.08
N PHE A 396 10.42 24.45 -34.83
CA PHE A 396 11.51 25.41 -34.87
C PHE A 396 11.43 26.21 -36.15
N PHE A 397 11.58 27.52 -36.04
CA PHE A 397 11.68 28.40 -37.19
C PHE A 397 12.85 29.36 -37.01
N ASP A 398 13.78 29.35 -37.96
CA ASP A 398 14.81 30.39 -38.08
C ASP A 398 14.32 31.45 -39.06
N ASN A 399 13.54 32.41 -38.55
CA ASN A 399 13.01 33.49 -39.36
C ASN A 399 14.11 34.49 -39.71
N HIS A 400 14.55 34.51 -40.97
CA HIS A 400 15.34 35.63 -41.48
C HIS A 400 14.77 36.13 -42.81
N ALA A 401 14.55 37.44 -42.90
CA ALA A 401 14.26 38.09 -44.16
C ALA A 401 15.57 38.20 -44.95
N ALA A 402 15.59 37.64 -46.17
CA ALA A 402 16.63 37.97 -47.13
C ALA A 402 16.79 39.51 -47.21
N PRO A 403 18.01 40.07 -47.21
CA PRO A 403 19.29 39.46 -47.59
C PRO A 403 20.31 39.31 -46.43
N ALA A 404 19.90 39.39 -45.16
CA ALA A 404 20.84 39.45 -44.04
C ALA A 404 21.24 38.05 -43.52
N PRO A 405 22.54 37.71 -43.47
CA PRO A 405 23.04 36.41 -43.00
C PRO A 405 23.14 36.30 -41.47
N GLN A 406 22.17 36.85 -40.73
CA GLN A 406 22.20 36.78 -39.26
C GLN A 406 21.43 35.55 -38.78
N ASN A 407 22.13 34.66 -38.06
CA ASN A 407 21.52 33.59 -37.30
C ASN A 407 20.88 34.22 -36.06
N ASN A 408 19.57 34.48 -36.13
CA ASN A 408 18.84 35.04 -35.00
C ASN A 408 18.77 34.04 -33.84
N ILE A 409 18.75 32.75 -34.17
CA ILE A 409 18.81 31.66 -33.19
C ILE A 409 19.78 30.59 -33.67
N ALA A 410 20.62 30.08 -32.75
CA ALA A 410 21.54 29.00 -33.09
C ALA A 410 20.78 27.73 -33.53
N TRP A 411 21.12 27.24 -34.72
CA TRP A 411 20.56 26.02 -35.31
C TRP A 411 20.83 24.79 -34.42
N PRO A 412 19.80 23.98 -34.07
CA PRO A 412 20.00 22.77 -33.30
C PRO A 412 20.45 21.62 -34.21
N ASN A 413 21.77 21.38 -34.29
CA ASN A 413 22.30 20.24 -35.07
C ASN A 413 21.81 18.87 -34.59
N LYS A 414 21.36 18.77 -33.34
CA LYS A 414 20.74 17.58 -32.75
C LYS A 414 19.64 18.02 -31.81
N VAL A 415 18.55 17.26 -31.79
CA VAL A 415 17.51 17.38 -30.74
C VAL A 415 17.25 16.02 -30.12
N TYR A 416 16.74 16.04 -28.89
CA TYR A 416 16.28 14.88 -28.17
C TYR A 416 14.78 15.02 -27.93
N ILE A 417 14.03 13.94 -28.10
CA ILE A 417 12.57 13.93 -27.99
C ILE A 417 12.20 12.94 -26.89
N ARG A 418 11.51 13.44 -25.87
CA ARG A 418 10.95 12.62 -24.80
C ARG A 418 9.47 12.43 -25.09
N VAL A 419 9.03 11.20 -25.31
CA VAL A 419 7.62 10.85 -25.47
C VAL A 419 7.13 10.22 -24.17
N PHE A 420 5.95 10.61 -23.72
CA PHE A 420 5.34 10.09 -22.50
C PHE A 420 3.81 10.11 -22.60
N ARG A 421 3.17 9.27 -21.78
CA ARG A 421 1.72 9.18 -21.70
C ARG A 421 1.17 10.15 -20.65
N VAL A 422 0.08 10.84 -20.96
CA VAL A 422 -0.56 11.81 -20.06
C VAL A 422 -2.01 11.48 -19.69
N GLN A 423 -2.61 10.46 -20.31
CA GLN A 423 -3.99 10.05 -20.03
C GLN A 423 -4.21 8.59 -20.44
N ASN A 424 -5.35 8.03 -20.02
CA ASN A 424 -5.76 6.64 -20.30
C ASN A 424 -4.67 5.66 -19.88
N ASP A 425 -4.39 5.60 -18.57
CA ASP A 425 -3.40 4.65 -18.01
C ASP A 425 -3.76 3.20 -18.37
N ASN A 426 -2.76 2.33 -18.38
CA ASN A 426 -2.95 0.89 -18.59
C ASN A 426 -3.70 0.55 -19.89
N THR A 427 -3.27 1.12 -21.02
CA THR A 427 -3.76 0.72 -22.36
C THR A 427 -2.63 0.43 -23.34
N CYS A 428 -2.89 -0.35 -24.39
CA CYS A 428 -1.93 -0.63 -25.47
C CYS A 428 -2.03 0.33 -26.66
N ASN A 429 -2.56 1.52 -26.45
CA ASN A 429 -2.55 2.55 -27.48
C ASN A 429 -1.12 2.83 -27.92
N ASN A 430 -0.88 3.02 -29.20
CA ASN A 430 0.44 3.31 -29.74
C ASN A 430 0.58 4.77 -30.18
N TYR A 431 1.84 5.18 -30.33
CA TYR A 431 2.20 6.42 -30.99
C TYR A 431 3.24 6.16 -32.08
N GLN A 432 3.37 7.11 -32.98
CA GLN A 432 4.44 7.15 -33.97
C GLN A 432 4.82 8.60 -34.24
N LEU A 433 6.10 8.93 -34.18
CA LEU A 433 6.59 10.29 -34.46
C LEU A 433 6.65 10.55 -35.98
N ALA A 434 6.31 11.77 -36.37
CA ALA A 434 6.56 12.36 -37.67
C ALA A 434 7.50 13.54 -37.52
N ILE A 435 8.68 13.46 -38.15
CA ILE A 435 9.74 14.45 -38.00
C ILE A 435 10.13 14.94 -39.39
N GLN A 436 10.11 16.26 -39.59
CA GLN A 436 10.38 16.87 -40.88
C GLN A 436 11.33 18.03 -40.74
N ARG A 437 12.21 18.20 -41.73
CA ARG A 437 12.86 19.48 -42.02
C ARG A 437 12.25 20.04 -43.29
N VAL A 438 11.42 21.06 -43.16
CA VAL A 438 10.65 21.62 -44.28
C VAL A 438 11.61 22.40 -45.19
N ASP A 439 11.46 22.19 -46.51
CA ASP A 439 12.09 23.04 -47.53
C ASP A 439 11.59 24.48 -47.42
N ASN A 440 12.44 25.41 -47.84
CA ASN A 440 12.10 26.83 -47.92
C ASN A 440 11.47 27.24 -49.26
#